data_AF-A0A528IN83-F1
#
_entry.id   AF-A0A528IN83-F1
#
_cell.length_a   1.000
_cell.length_b   1.000
_cell.length_c   1.000
_cell.angle_alpha   90.00
_cell.angle_beta   90.00
_cell.angle_gamma   90.00
#
_symmetry.space_group_name_H-M   'P 1'
#
loop_
_entity.id
_entity.type
_entity.pdbx_description
1 polymer ?
#
loop_
_entity_poly.entity_id
_entity_poly.type
_entity_poly.pdbx_seq_one_letter_code
_entity_poly.pdbx_strand_id
1 'polypeptide(L)' 'IQVLCRRSKNNPLYVGDPGVGKTAIAEGLAKRIVEGDVPEVLHNATIFALDMGTLLAGTRYRGDFEERLKQVVKE' A
#
# COMPACT_ATOMS: atom_id res chain seq x y z
N ILE A 1 -10.99 4.89 -3.52
CA ILE A 1 -11.75 3.88 -4.30
C ILE A 1 -11.75 4.20 -5.79
N GLN A 2 -12.40 5.27 -6.26
CA GLN A 2 -12.51 5.59 -7.69
C GLN A 2 -11.18 5.50 -8.47
N VAL A 3 -10.08 6.05 -7.92
CA VAL A 3 -8.76 6.03 -8.58
C VAL A 3 -8.24 4.59 -8.78
N LEU A 4 -8.36 3.72 -7.77
CA LEU A 4 -7.93 2.32 -7.84
C LEU A 4 -8.68 1.53 -8.92
N CYS A 5 -9.95 1.90 -9.19
CA CYS A 5 -10.79 1.24 -10.19
C CYS A 5 -10.57 1.76 -11.63
N ARG A 6 -9.62 2.69 -11.86
CA ARG A 6 -9.31 3.20 -13.22
C ARG A 6 -8.49 2.18 -14.00
N ARG A 7 -8.60 2.22 -15.34
CA ARG A 7 -7.76 1.41 -16.25
C ARG A 7 -6.30 1.89 -16.30
N SER A 8 -6.07 3.19 -16.16
CA SER A 8 -4.74 3.80 -16.15
C SER A 8 -4.64 4.84 -15.04
N LYS A 9 -3.41 5.10 -14.58
CA LYS A 9 -3.13 5.98 -13.42
C LYS A 9 -3.96 5.55 -12.19
N ASN A 10 -3.97 4.26 -11.91
CA ASN A 10 -4.74 3.62 -10.84
C ASN A 10 -4.01 3.57 -9.50
N ASN A 11 -2.86 4.23 -9.38
CA ASN A 11 -2.08 4.32 -8.15
C ASN A 11 -2.40 5.64 -7.44
N PRO A 12 -3.25 5.64 -6.40
CA PRO A 12 -3.53 6.85 -5.63
C PRO A 12 -2.29 7.30 -4.85
N LEU A 13 -2.09 8.60 -4.77
CA LEU A 13 -1.06 9.23 -3.94
C LEU A 13 -1.73 10.25 -3.01
N TYR A 14 -1.66 10.02 -1.70
CA TYR A 14 -2.16 10.97 -0.71
C TYR A 14 -1.12 12.04 -0.42
N VAL A 15 -1.47 13.29 -0.68
CA VAL A 15 -0.62 14.47 -0.44
C VAL A 15 -1.28 15.36 0.60
N GLY A 16 -0.49 15.87 1.55
CA GLY A 16 -0.94 16.76 2.62
C GLY A 16 0.04 16.75 3.79
N ASP A 17 -0.19 17.59 4.79
CA ASP A 17 0.70 17.75 5.94
C ASP A 17 0.80 16.48 6.81
N PRO A 18 1.88 16.29 7.59
CA PRO A 18 1.95 15.24 8.60
C PRO A 18 0.76 15.32 9.57
N GLY A 19 0.21 14.15 9.96
CA GLY A 19 -0.89 14.09 10.93
C GLY A 19 -2.31 14.30 10.38
N VAL A 20 -2.49 14.69 9.11
CA VAL A 20 -3.83 14.91 8.51
C VAL A 20 -4.65 13.63 8.24
N GLY A 21 -4.20 12.48 8.73
CA GLY A 21 -4.94 11.21 8.59
C GLY A 21 -4.73 10.45 7.28
N LYS A 22 -3.65 10.69 6.53
CA LYS A 22 -3.34 9.94 5.29
C LYS A 22 -3.35 8.42 5.50
N THR A 23 -2.78 7.94 6.61
CA THR A 23 -2.79 6.52 6.99
C THR A 23 -4.19 6.03 7.31
N ALA A 24 -4.97 6.83 8.04
CA ALA A 24 -6.35 6.49 8.40
C ALA A 24 -7.25 6.29 7.17
N ILE A 25 -6.98 6.97 6.04
CA ILE A 25 -7.70 6.74 4.79
C ILE A 25 -7.42 5.33 4.24
N ALA A 26 -6.18 4.85 4.31
CA ALA A 26 -5.81 3.51 3.85
C ALA A 26 -6.40 2.42 4.76
N GLU A 27 -6.35 2.62 6.08
CA GLU A 27 -6.98 1.74 7.07
C GLU A 27 -8.50 1.69 6.90
N GLY A 28 -9.13 2.85 6.67
CA GLY A 28 -10.56 2.94 6.36
C GLY A 28 -10.93 2.20 5.08
N LEU A 29 -10.07 2.22 4.06
CA LEU A 29 -10.26 1.39 2.86
C LEU A 29 -10.16 -0.10 3.19
N ALA A 30 -9.18 -0.53 3.98
CA ALA A 30 -9.04 -1.93 4.39
C ALA A 30 -10.31 -2.42 5.13
N LYS A 31 -10.82 -1.60 6.06
CA LYS A 31 -12.08 -1.87 6.76
C LYS A 31 -13.25 -2.04 5.78
N ARG A 32 -13.41 -1.13 4.82
CA ARG A 32 -14.47 -1.20 3.82
C ARG A 32 -14.38 -2.44 2.93
N ILE A 33 -13.17 -2.90 2.60
CA ILE A 33 -12.99 -4.15 1.84
C ILE A 33 -13.49 -5.34 2.65
N VAL A 34 -13.12 -5.44 3.93
CA VAL A 34 -13.59 -6.50 4.84
C VAL A 34 -15.11 -6.48 5.03
N GLU A 35 -15.70 -5.28 5.08
CA GLU A 35 -17.16 -5.10 5.19
C GLU A 35 -17.92 -5.33 3.87
N GLY A 36 -17.21 -5.51 2.75
CA GLY A 36 -17.82 -5.62 1.42
C GLY A 36 -18.39 -4.31 0.86
N ASP A 37 -18.10 -3.17 1.49
CA ASP A 37 -18.49 -1.83 1.03
C ASP A 37 -17.45 -1.25 0.05
N VAL A 38 -17.18 -1.99 -1.02
CA VAL A 38 -16.30 -1.57 -2.12
C VAL A 38 -16.84 -2.11 -3.45
N PRO A 39 -16.41 -1.58 -4.61
CA PRO A 39 -16.74 -2.18 -5.90
C PRO A 39 -16.22 -3.62 -6.02
N GLU A 40 -16.87 -4.43 -6.84
CA GLU A 40 -16.55 -5.86 -7.02
C GLU A 40 -15.06 -6.13 -7.32
N VAL A 41 -14.42 -5.23 -8.09
CA VAL A 41 -12.98 -5.27 -8.41
C VAL A 41 -12.08 -5.29 -7.17
N LEU A 42 -12.57 -4.83 -6.02
CA LEU A 42 -11.82 -4.72 -4.76
C LEU A 42 -12.29 -5.68 -3.66
N HIS A 43 -13.36 -6.47 -3.84
CA HIS A 43 -13.94 -7.31 -2.77
C HIS A 43 -12.95 -8.27 -2.12
N ASN A 44 -12.05 -8.86 -2.90
CA ASN A 44 -11.06 -9.83 -2.41
C ASN A 44 -9.65 -9.22 -2.33
N ALA A 45 -9.54 -7.89 -2.40
CA ALA A 45 -8.24 -7.23 -2.32
C ALA A 45 -7.73 -7.27 -0.87
N THR A 46 -6.43 -7.53 -0.70
CA THR A 46 -5.76 -7.41 0.61
C THR A 46 -4.93 -6.14 0.61
N ILE A 47 -5.06 -5.33 1.66
CA ILE A 47 -4.23 -4.14 1.85
C ILE A 47 -3.01 -4.54 2.66
N PHE A 48 -1.82 -4.32 2.08
CA PHE A 48 -0.54 -4.50 2.75
C PHE A 48 0.06 -3.14 3.13
N ALA A 49 0.70 -3.08 4.30
CA ALA A 49 1.50 -1.94 4.72
C ALA A 49 2.98 -2.31 4.58
N LEU A 50 3.71 -1.53 3.79
CA LEU A 50 5.15 -1.71 3.62
C LEU A 50 5.91 -0.82 4.61
N ASP A 51 6.64 -1.43 5.53
CA ASP A 51 7.52 -0.72 6.44
C ASP A 51 8.95 -0.59 5.86
N MET A 52 9.33 0.64 5.57
CA MET A 52 10.66 0.97 5.08
C MET A 52 11.76 0.74 6.13
N GLY A 53 11.45 0.90 7.42
CA GLY A 53 12.41 0.66 8.49
C GLY A 53 12.87 -0.78 8.54
N THR A 54 11.91 -1.72 8.42
CA THR A 54 12.18 -3.15 8.32
C THR A 54 13.00 -3.50 7.07
N LEU A 55 12.72 -2.89 5.93
CA LEU A 55 13.50 -3.13 4.71
C LEU A 55 14.97 -2.72 4.86
N LEU A 56 15.22 -1.58 5.51
CA LEU A 56 16.56 -1.02 5.73
C LEU A 56 17.32 -1.73 6.86
N ALA A 57 16.62 -2.33 7.82
CA ALA A 57 17.25 -2.98 8.97
C ALA A 57 18.18 -4.13 8.53
N GLY A 58 19.47 -3.99 8.77
CA GLY A 58 20.45 -5.03 8.44
C GLY A 58 20.91 -5.07 6.99
N THR A 59 20.58 -4.07 6.16
CA THR A 59 21.29 -3.85 4.89
C THR A 59 22.71 -3.39 5.19
N ARG A 60 23.73 -4.09 4.70
CA ARG A 60 25.14 -3.76 4.94
C ARG A 60 25.91 -3.57 3.66
N TYR A 61 25.48 -4.25 2.60
CA TYR A 61 26.10 -4.20 1.30
C TYR A 61 25.19 -3.46 0.32
N ARG A 62 25.83 -2.87 -0.69
CA ARG A 62 25.12 -2.21 -1.79
C ARG A 62 24.29 -3.26 -2.54
N GLY A 63 23.00 -3.00 -2.69
CA GLY A 63 22.06 -3.90 -3.38
C GLY A 63 21.13 -4.68 -2.45
N ASP A 64 21.44 -4.77 -1.15
CA ASP A 64 20.63 -5.53 -0.18
C ASP A 64 19.19 -5.00 -0.09
N PHE A 65 19.02 -3.67 -0.15
CA PHE A 65 17.72 -3.03 -0.10
C PHE A 65 16.89 -3.37 -1.34
N GLU A 66 17.47 -3.22 -2.53
CA GLU A 66 16.80 -3.50 -3.79
C GLU A 66 16.45 -4.99 -3.95
N GLU A 67 17.28 -5.89 -3.44
CA GLU A 67 17.00 -7.33 -3.43
C GLU A 67 15.80 -7.66 -2.54
N ARG A 68 15.76 -7.12 -1.31
CA ARG A 68 14.62 -7.31 -0.39
C ARG A 68 13.34 -6.72 -0.93
N LEU A 69 13.39 -5.52 -1.52
CA LEU A 69 12.23 -4.90 -2.15
C LEU A 69 11.67 -5.76 -3.28
N LYS A 70 12.54 -6.36 -4.10
CA LYS A 70 12.11 -7.30 -5.16
C LYS A 70 11.46 -8.56 -4.60
N GLN A 71 11.90 -9.05 -3.45
CA GLN A 71 11.28 -10.20 -2.79
C GLN A 71 9.86 -9.87 -2.34
N VAL A 72 9.67 -8.70 -1.71
CA VAL A 72 8.33 -8.25 -1.27
C VAL A 72 7.35 -8.07 -2.42
N VAL A 73 7.79 -7.59 -3.58
CA VAL A 73 6.90 -7.39 -4.75
C VAL A 73 6.54 -8.72 -5.45
N LYS A 74 7.33 -9.77 -5.24
CA LYS A 74 7.07 -11.10 -5.82
C LYS A 74 6.07 -11.93 -5.00
N GLU A 75 5.82 -11.53 -3.77
CA GLU A 75 4.80 -12.09 -2.87
C GLU A 75 3.44 -11.43 -3.15
#